data_AF-A0A2A4ZAK7-F1
#
_entry.id   AF-A0A2A4ZAK7-F1
#
_cell.length_a   1.000
_cell.length_b   1.000
_cell.length_c   1.000
_cell.angle_alpha   90.00
_cell.angle_beta   90.00
_cell.angle_gamma   90.00
#
_symmetry.space_group_name_H-M   'P 1'
#
loop_
_entity.id
_entity.type
_entity.pdbx_description
1 polymer ?
#
loop_
_entity_poly.entity_id
_entity_poly.type
_entity_poly.pdbx_seq_one_letter_code
_entity_poly.pdbx_strand_id
1 'polypeptide(L)' 'MIAGSGNSFIATLVERHTRYVMLAKVGNKDSHSVVQALIKQAHKLPKELYR' A
#
# COMPACT_ATOMS: atom_id res chain seq x y z
N MET A 1 5.20 -6.87 -1.09
CA MET A 1 4.06 -7.33 -0.26
C MET A 1 4.61 -8.30 0.77
N ILE A 2 4.16 -8.20 2.02
CA ILE A 2 4.57 -9.08 3.11
C ILE A 2 3.36 -9.95 3.47
N ALA A 3 3.56 -11.26 3.55
CA ALA A 3 2.58 -12.20 4.07
C ALA A 3 3.02 -12.64 5.48
N GLY A 4 2.10 -12.59 6.42
CA GLY A 4 2.29 -13.03 7.81
C GLY A 4 1.52 -14.30 8.12
N SER A 5 1.59 -14.73 9.38
CA SER A 5 0.79 -15.85 9.89
C SER A 5 -0.72 -15.55 9.81
N GLY A 6 -1.54 -16.61 9.74
CA GLY A 6 -2.99 -16.48 9.72
C GLY A 6 -3.55 -15.79 8.48
N ASN A 7 -2.92 -15.96 7.30
CA ASN A 7 -3.32 -15.32 6.05
C ASN A 7 -3.43 -13.79 6.16
N SER A 8 -2.52 -13.18 6.92
CA SER A 8 -2.43 -11.73 7.02
C SER A 8 -1.52 -11.19 5.92
N PHE A 9 -1.89 -10.05 5.33
CA PHE A 9 -1.16 -9.46 4.22
C PHE A 9 -1.00 -7.96 4.42
N ILE A 10 0.22 -7.46 4.18
CA ILE A 10 0.54 -6.04 4.15
C ILE A 10 1.06 -5.69 2.76
N ALA A 11 0.35 -4.79 2.07
CA ALA A 11 0.84 -4.11 0.89
C ALA A 11 1.60 -2.83 1.29
N THR A 12 2.65 -2.50 0.54
CA THR A 12 3.50 -1.35 0.81
C THR A 12 3.48 -0.44 -0.41
N LEU A 13 3.09 0.81 -0.21
CA LEU A 13 3.18 1.88 -1.21
C LEU A 13 4.42 2.72 -0.88
N VAL A 14 5.28 2.93 -1.87
CA VAL A 14 6.53 3.69 -1.71
C VAL A 14 6.60 4.77 -2.77
N GLU A 15 6.80 6.01 -2.33
CA GLU A 15 7.25 7.10 -3.20
C GLU A 15 8.79 7.08 -3.25
N ARG A 16 9.37 7.03 -4.45
CA ARG A 16 10.80 6.69 -4.63
C ARG A 16 11.75 7.84 -4.33
N HIS A 17 11.34 9.08 -4.54
CA HIS A 17 12.22 10.24 -4.39
C HIS A 17 12.45 10.59 -2.94
N THR A 18 11.36 10.67 -2.17
CA THR A 18 11.38 10.97 -0.74
C THR A 18 11.55 9.72 0.13
N ARG A 19 11.39 8.52 -0.47
CA ARG A 19 11.32 7.24 0.24
C ARG A 19 10.19 7.23 1.27
N TYR A 20 9.11 7.97 1.01
CA TYR A 20 7.92 7.97 1.84
C TYR A 20 7.21 6.61 1.71
N VAL A 21 6.92 5.97 2.84
CA VAL A 21 6.33 4.63 2.88
C VAL A 21 4.98 4.65 3.56
N MET A 22 3.99 4.00 2.94
CA MET A 22 2.69 3.70 3.54
C MET A 22 2.44 2.19 3.57
N LEU A 23 1.87 1.70 4.67
CA LEU A 23 1.48 0.32 4.83
C LEU A 23 -0.03 0.19 4.77
N ALA A 24 -0.52 -0.81 4.03
CA ALA A 24 -1.92 -1.15 3.94
C ALA A 24 -2.11 -2.61 4.34
N LYS A 25 -2.88 -2.85 5.40
CA LYS A 25 -3.42 -4.19 5.67
C LYS A 25 -4.44 -4.53 4.59
N VAL A 26 -4.25 -5.67 3.93
CA VAL A 26 -5.16 -6.15 2.88
C VAL A 26 -5.82 -7.44 3.33
N GLY A 27 -7.12 -7.58 3.04
CA GLY A 27 -7.92 -8.73 3.49
C GLY A 27 -7.54 -10.03 2.78
N ASN A 28 -6.95 -9.94 1.59
CA ASN A 28 -6.52 -11.07 0.79
C ASN A 28 -5.38 -10.63 -0.16
N LYS A 29 -4.62 -11.61 -0.67
CA LYS A 29 -3.49 -11.42 -1.59
C LYS A 29 -3.91 -11.29 -3.07
N ASP A 30 -5.20 -11.42 -3.37
CA ASP A 30 -5.68 -11.28 -4.74
C ASP A 30 -5.49 -9.85 -5.25
N SER A 31 -5.27 -9.73 -6.56
CA SER A 31 -4.94 -8.45 -7.18
C SER A 31 -6.02 -7.39 -6.95
N HIS A 32 -7.31 -7.77 -6.93
CA HIS A 32 -8.40 -6.83 -6.73
C HIS A 32 -8.34 -6.21 -5.33
N SER A 33 -8.22 -7.04 -4.29
CA SER A 33 -8.05 -6.61 -2.90
C SER A 33 -6.84 -5.70 -2.71
N VAL A 34 -5.70 -6.05 -3.32
CA VAL A 34 -4.46 -5.26 -3.24
C VAL A 34 -4.58 -3.93 -3.95
N VAL A 35 -5.09 -3.91 -5.19
CA VAL A 35 -5.24 -2.68 -5.99
C VAL A 35 -6.18 -1.70 -5.30
N GLN A 36 -7.33 -2.18 -4.80
CA GLN A 36 -8.27 -1.33 -4.06
C GLN A 36 -7.63 -0.71 -2.82
N ALA A 37 -6.83 -1.47 -2.06
CA ALA A 37 -6.12 -0.95 -0.91
C ALA A 37 -5.05 0.10 -1.29
N LEU A 38 -4.30 -0.14 -2.37
CA LEU A 38 -3.27 0.78 -2.84
C LEU A 38 -3.87 2.10 -3.37
N ILE A 39 -4.99 2.06 -4.10
CA ILE A 39 -5.71 3.26 -4.54
C ILE A 39 -6.14 4.11 -3.34
N LYS A 40 -6.70 3.47 -2.30
CA LYS A 40 -7.09 4.15 -1.06
C LYS A 40 -5.92 4.81 -0.34
N GLN A 41 -4.73 4.19 -0.36
CA GLN A 41 -3.52 4.80 0.21
C GLN A 41 -2.98 5.92 -0.68
N ALA A 42 -3.01 5.76 -2.00
CA ALA A 42 -2.54 6.78 -2.93
C ALA A 42 -3.29 8.11 -2.75
N HIS A 43 -4.59 8.08 -2.50
CA HIS A 43 -5.36 9.30 -2.19
C HIS A 43 -4.97 9.99 -0.88
N LYS A 44 -4.21 9.33 0.00
CA LYS A 44 -3.70 9.89 1.26
C LYS A 44 -2.27 10.41 1.12
N LEU A 45 -1.61 10.19 -0.01
CA LEU A 45 -0.26 10.69 -0.24
C LEU A 45 -0.27 12.22 -0.16
N PRO A 46 0.68 12.82 0.60
CA PRO A 46 0.85 14.26 0.60
C PRO A 46 1.07 14.76 -0.82
N LYS A 47 0.36 15.83 -1.20
CA LYS A 47 0.40 16.35 -2.58
C LYS A 47 1.79 16.85 -2.96
N GLU A 48 2.59 17.27 -1.99
CA GLU A 48 3.97 17.70 -2.22
C GLU A 48 4.88 16.60 -2.79
N LEU A 49 4.49 15.32 -2.69
CA LEU A 49 5.27 14.20 -3.20
C LEU A 49 5.04 13.91 -4.70
N TYR A 50 4.06 14.56 -5.34
CA TYR A 50 3.77 14.42 -6.77
C TYR A 50 4.54 15.42 -7.66
N ARG A 51 5.57 16.07 -7.11
CA ARG A 51 6.37 17.09 -7.81
C ARG A 51 7.46 16.49 -8.68
#